data_AF-A0A1G7E4I7-F1
#
_entry.id   AF-A0A1G7E4I7-F1
#
_cell.length_a   1.000
_cell.length_b   1.000
_cell.length_c   1.000
_cell.angle_alpha   90.00
_cell.angle_beta   90.00
_cell.angle_gamma   90.00
#
_symmetry.space_group_name_H-M   'P 1'
#
loop_
_entity.id
_entity.type
_entity.pdbx_description
1 polymer ?
#
loop_
_entity_poly.entity_id
_entity_poly.type
_entity_poly.pdbx_seq_one_letter_code
_entity_poly.pdbx_strand_id
1 'polypeptide(L)' 'MHKVVKIRFTLFFGEAPEEKCYGYMELNHAGNMIALYNKYGEEIDMYGGHEYVRVHILGKFDDEDRDNFYSLLESDGVG' A
#
# COMPACT_ATOMS: atom_id res chain seq x y z
N MET A 1 -10.62 -13.87 -3.88
CA MET A 1 -10.60 -12.65 -3.07
C MET A 1 -9.20 -12.11 -2.99
N HIS A 2 -8.99 -10.98 -3.67
CA HIS A 2 -7.83 -10.12 -3.44
C HIS A 2 -8.15 -9.24 -2.24
N LYS A 3 -7.16 -8.58 -1.67
CA LYS A 3 -7.39 -7.78 -0.46
C LYS A 3 -6.50 -6.55 -0.46
N VAL A 4 -7.12 -5.38 -0.34
CA VAL A 4 -6.38 -4.13 -0.14
C VAL A 4 -6.34 -3.82 1.36
N VAL A 5 -5.23 -3.34 1.88
CA VAL A 5 -5.12 -2.96 3.30
C VAL A 5 -4.40 -1.63 3.43
N LYS A 6 -4.98 -0.71 4.21
CA LYS A 6 -4.27 0.52 4.60
C LYS A 6 -3.14 0.15 5.53
N ILE A 7 -1.94 0.60 5.23
CA ILE A 7 -0.76 0.30 6.04
C ILE A 7 0.09 1.54 6.28
N ARG A 8 0.88 1.45 7.35
CA ARG A 8 2.04 2.30 7.54
C ARG A 8 3.28 1.47 7.25
N PHE A 9 4.22 2.01 6.48
CA PHE A 9 5.45 1.34 6.09
C PHE A 9 6.63 2.30 6.05
N THR A 10 7.82 1.75 5.88
CA THR A 10 9.06 2.51 5.69
C THR A 10 9.76 1.97 4.45
N LEU A 11 10.18 2.88 3.57
CA LEU A 11 10.95 2.54 2.36
C LEU A 11 12.46 2.66 2.62
N PHE A 12 13.22 1.81 1.95
CA PHE A 12 14.67 1.72 1.99
C PHE A 12 15.18 1.66 0.55
N PHE A 13 16.10 2.57 0.22
CA PHE A 13 16.70 2.66 -1.11
C PHE A 13 18.17 2.25 -1.03
N GLY A 14 18.42 1.04 -0.52
CA GLY A 14 19.79 0.54 -0.27
C GLY A 14 20.57 1.28 0.82
N GLU A 15 19.94 2.24 1.52
CA GLU A 15 20.53 3.06 2.57
C GLU A 15 19.62 3.12 3.82
N ALA A 16 19.89 4.05 4.74
CA ALA A 16 19.05 4.31 5.91
C ALA A 16 17.58 4.57 5.52
N PRO A 17 16.61 4.32 6.43
CA PRO A 17 15.19 4.55 6.19
C PRO A 17 14.92 5.90 5.52
N GLU A 18 14.34 5.89 4.32
CA GLU A 18 14.17 7.10 3.53
C GLU A 18 13.01 7.94 4.10
N GLU A 19 11.84 7.33 4.30
CA GLU A 19 10.71 7.97 4.96
C GLU A 19 9.70 6.98 5.55
N LYS A 20 8.93 7.42 6.55
CA LYS A 20 7.72 6.71 7.03
C LYS A 20 6.54 7.08 6.14
N CYS A 21 6.03 6.12 5.39
CA CYS A 21 4.92 6.30 4.47
C CYS A 21 3.60 5.77 5.05
N TYR A 22 2.50 6.34 4.56
CA TYR A 22 1.16 5.77 4.64
C TYR A 22 0.74 5.40 3.22
N GLY A 23 0.00 4.31 3.07
CA GLY A 23 -0.45 3.86 1.77
C GLY A 23 -1.23 2.56 1.85
N TYR A 24 -1.29 1.85 0.73
CA TYR A 24 -2.16 0.69 0.55
C TYR A 24 -1.35 -0.48 0.03
N MET A 25 -1.62 -1.67 0.52
CA MET A 25 -0.97 -2.89 0.06
C MET A 25 -2.03 -3.84 -0.47
N GLU A 26 -1.86 -4.30 -1.71
CA GLU A 26 -2.71 -5.30 -2.31
C GLU A 26 -2.12 -6.70 -2.12
N LEU A 27 -2.95 -7.61 -1.63
CA LEU A 27 -2.63 -9.01 -1.39
C LEU A 27 -3.45 -9.89 -2.34
N ASN A 28 -2.83 -10.93 -2.88
CA ASN A 28 -3.55 -11.99 -3.57
C ASN A 28 -4.25 -12.94 -2.58
N HIS A 29 -4.96 -13.93 -3.12
CA HIS A 29 -5.70 -14.90 -2.32
C HIS A 29 -4.83 -15.73 -1.35
N ALA A 30 -3.54 -15.91 -1.64
CA ALA A 30 -2.61 -16.60 -0.76
C ALA A 30 -2.05 -15.68 0.36
N GLY A 31 -2.45 -14.41 0.38
CA GLY A 31 -1.93 -13.40 1.32
C GLY A 31 -0.56 -12.85 0.93
N ASN A 32 -0.06 -13.18 -0.27
CA ASN A 32 1.17 -12.59 -0.78
C ASN A 32 0.86 -11.21 -1.35
N MET A 33 1.71 -10.24 -1.04
CA MET A 33 1.60 -8.93 -1.64
C MET A 33 1.92 -9.00 -3.13
N ILE A 34 1.11 -8.30 -3.91
CA ILE A 34 1.26 -8.18 -5.37
C ILE A 34 1.47 -6.73 -5.81
N ALA A 35 1.04 -5.74 -5.03
CA ALA A 35 1.29 -4.33 -5.28
C ALA A 35 1.34 -3.52 -3.97
N LEU A 36 2.08 -2.42 -4.02
CA LEU A 36 2.19 -1.44 -2.94
C LEU A 36 1.92 -0.05 -3.53
N TYR A 37 1.06 0.71 -2.90
CA TYR A 37 0.69 2.06 -3.32
C TYR A 37 1.06 3.05 -2.23
N ASN A 38 1.56 4.22 -2.62
CA ASN A 38 1.73 5.33 -1.70
C ASN A 38 0.36 5.93 -1.31
N LYS A 39 0.34 6.95 -0.44
CA LYS A 39 -0.89 7.61 -0.03
C LYS A 39 -1.67 8.25 -1.19
N TYR A 40 -0.99 8.56 -2.30
CA TYR A 40 -1.55 9.15 -3.52
C TYR A 40 -2.15 8.11 -4.48
N GLY A 41 -2.06 6.82 -4.15
CA GLY A 41 -2.52 5.75 -5.04
C GLY A 41 -1.55 5.43 -6.17
N GLU A 42 -0.35 6.01 -6.16
CA GLU A 42 0.70 5.68 -7.12
C GLU A 42 1.36 4.38 -6.70
N GLU A 43 1.48 3.44 -7.64
CA GLU A 43 2.17 2.18 -7.41
C GLU A 43 3.66 2.45 -7.17
N ILE A 44 4.17 1.94 -6.05
CA ILE A 44 5.60 1.94 -5.76
C ILE A 44 6.17 0.70 -6.42
N ASP A 45 7.04 0.89 -7.41
CA ASP A 45 7.82 -0.19 -7.98
C ASP A 45 8.65 -0.83 -6.86
N MET A 46 8.45 -2.11 -6.59
CA MET A 46 9.22 -2.85 -5.57
C MET A 46 10.39 -3.63 -6.17
N TYR A 47 10.46 -3.72 -7.50
CA TYR A 47 11.54 -4.39 -8.21
C TYR A 47 12.65 -3.42 -8.65
N GLY A 48 12.41 -2.11 -8.55
CA GLY A 48 13.38 -1.04 -8.83
C GLY A 48 14.51 -0.86 -7.80
N GLY A 49 14.68 -1.78 -6.84
CA GLY A 49 15.69 -1.69 -5.77
C GLY A 49 15.18 -1.11 -4.45
N HIS A 50 13.86 -1.04 -4.28
CA HIS A 50 13.22 -0.57 -3.06
C HIS A 50 12.97 -1.76 -2.13
N GLU A 51 13.58 -1.74 -0.96
CA GLU A 51 13.16 -2.60 0.15
C GLU A 51 12.14 -1.84 0.99
N TYR A 52 11.18 -2.54 1.60
CA TYR A 52 10.23 -1.89 2.48
C TYR A 52 9.90 -2.76 3.69
N VAL A 53 9.58 -2.09 4.80
CA VAL A 53 9.14 -2.75 6.03
C VAL A 53 7.74 -2.28 6.36
N ARG A 54 6.82 -3.24 6.48
CA ARG A 54 5.48 -2.99 7.01
C ARG A 54 5.56 -2.74 8.51
N VAL A 55 5.13 -1.55 8.93
CA VAL A 55 5.15 -1.15 10.35
C VAL A 55 3.82 -1.48 11.02
N HIS A 56 2.69 -1.25 10.37
CA HIS A 56 1.37 -1.51 10.96
C HIS A 56 0.24 -1.65 9.92
N ILE A 57 -0.83 -2.37 10.28
CA ILE A 57 -2.10 -2.43 9.54
C ILE A 57 -3.06 -1.40 10.12
N LEU A 58 -3.49 -0.44 9.30
CA LEU A 58 -4.39 0.63 9.73
C LEU A 58 -5.86 0.32 9.40
N GLY A 59 -6.10 -0.49 8.37
CA GLY A 59 -7.45 -0.84 7.93
C GLY A 59 -7.44 -2.03 6.98
N LYS A 60 -8.60 -2.68 6.82
CA LYS A 60 -8.81 -3.78 5.88
C LYS A 60 -9.88 -3.34 4.89
N PHE A 61 -9.61 -3.56 3.61
CA PHE A 61 -10.53 -3.39 2.51
C PHE A 61 -10.76 -4.76 1.87
N ASP A 62 -11.97 -5.05 1.41
CA ASP A 62 -12.31 -6.29 0.71
C ASP A 62 -12.51 -6.07 -0.81
N ASP A 63 -13.07 -7.06 -1.51
CA ASP A 63 -13.20 -7.01 -2.98
C ASP A 63 -14.19 -5.90 -3.43
N GLU A 64 -15.23 -5.56 -2.64
CA GLU A 64 -16.15 -4.43 -2.95
C GLU A 64 -15.41 -3.09 -2.85
N ASP A 65 -14.52 -2.97 -1.87
CA ASP A 65 -13.71 -1.78 -1.68
C ASP A 65 -12.65 -1.60 -2.77
N ARG A 66 -12.11 -2.69 -3.34
CA ARG A 66 -11.11 -2.61 -4.43
C ARG A 66 -11.69 -1.96 -5.68
N ASP A 67 -12.90 -2.33 -6.07
CA ASP A 67 -13.55 -1.75 -7.25
C ASP A 67 -13.85 -0.25 -7.03
N ASN A 68 -13.93 0.17 -5.77
CA ASN A 68 -14.07 1.57 -5.34
C ASN A 68 -12.76 2.19 -4.83
N PHE A 69 -11.61 1.58 -5.09
CA PHE A 69 -10.34 1.97 -4.48
C PHE A 69 -10.00 3.44 -4.72
N TYR A 70 -10.18 3.92 -5.95
CA TYR A 70 -9.96 5.32 -6.28
C TYR A 70 -10.92 6.27 -5.55
N SER A 71 -12.18 5.86 -5.34
CA SER A 71 -13.14 6.63 -4.55
C SER A 71 -12.80 6.65 -3.05
N LEU A 72 -12.21 5.56 -2.54
CA LEU A 72 -11.69 5.50 -1.16
C LEU A 72 -10.47 6.40 -0.98
N LEU A 73 -9.58 6.48 -1.97
CA LEU A 73 -8.48 7.44 -1.98
C LEU A 73 -8.98 8.88 -1.87
N GLU A 74 -9.97 9.25 -2.70
CA GLU A 74 -10.57 10.59 -2.68
C GLU A 74 -11.24 10.90 -1.32
N SER A 75 -11.96 9.94 -0.74
CA SER A 75 -12.64 10.11 0.55
C SER A 75 -11.67 10.25 1.74
N ASP A 76 -10.48 9.66 1.67
CA ASP A 76 -9.45 9.76 2.70
C ASP A 76 -8.63 11.07 2.62
N GLY A 77 -9.04 12.02 1.77
CA GLY A 77 -8.49 13.37 1.68
C GLY A 77 -7.27 13.48 0.75
N VAL A 78 -7.21 12.65 -0.29
CA VAL A 78 -6.10 12.57 -1.26
C VAL A 78 -6.45 13.29 -2.58
N GLY A 79 -7.32 14.31 -2.51
CA GLY A 79 -7.66 15.20 -3.64
C GLY A 79 -6.78 16.44 -3.69
#